data_AF-A0A9W7E6W9-F1
#
_entry.id   AF-A0A9W7E6W9-F1
#
_cell.length_a   1.000
_cell.length_b   1.000
_cell.length_c   1.000
_cell.angle_alpha   90.00
_cell.angle_beta   90.00
_cell.angle_gamma   90.00
#
_symmetry.space_group_name_H-M   'P 1'
#
loop_
_entity.id
_entity.type
_entity.pdbx_description
1 polymer ?
#
loop_
_entity_poly.entity_id
_entity_poly.type
_entity_poly.pdbx_seq_one_letter_code
_entity_poly.pdbx_strand_id
1 'polypeptide(L)'
;MPDETSDVLYDVAIVGCGAAGVQAALYAINMNLSYVVLERSHHCGSFFDKYPRRGDLISFNKPNTPPPLDTWNDAQRLDYKLKFDWHSMLNTNNDTDRFPTYTNKFYPRAEVFTKYIDDVVERNGLNAVFNASVECVSDVRDGRWGDYRGIKVSDEA
;
A
#
# COMPACT_ATOMS: atom_id res chain seq x y z
N MET A 1 33.22 -2.45 13.41
CA MET A 1 33.18 -2.52 11.93
C MET A 1 31.84 -3.15 11.60
N PRO A 2 30.84 -2.43 11.07
CA PRO A 2 29.70 -3.12 10.49
C PRO A 2 30.21 -3.84 9.24
N ASP A 3 29.87 -5.12 9.20
CA ASP A 3 30.13 -6.08 8.15
C ASP A 3 29.61 -5.59 6.79
N GLU A 4 30.23 -6.06 5.71
CA GLU A 4 29.86 -5.80 4.32
C GLU A 4 28.34 -5.95 4.14
N THR A 5 27.72 -5.07 3.35
CA THR A 5 26.30 -5.13 2.97
C THR A 5 25.88 -6.57 2.67
N SER A 6 25.17 -7.20 3.60
CA SER A 6 24.68 -8.56 3.38
C SER A 6 23.61 -8.49 2.30
N ASP A 7 23.89 -9.09 1.14
CA ASP A 7 22.89 -9.22 0.08
C ASP A 7 21.70 -10.03 0.62
N VAL A 8 20.56 -9.37 0.80
CA VAL A 8 19.29 -10.00 1.23
C VAL A 8 18.46 -10.30 0.01
N LEU A 9 18.03 -11.56 -0.13
CA LEU A 9 17.12 -11.98 -1.17
C LEU A 9 15.67 -11.93 -0.64
N TYR A 10 14.78 -11.28 -1.41
CA TYR A 10 13.35 -11.25 -1.15
C TYR A 10 12.61 -11.91 -2.31
N ASP A 11 11.46 -12.54 -2.04
CA ASP A 11 10.57 -13.05 -3.08
C ASP A 11 9.97 -11.90 -3.90
N VAL A 12 9.68 -10.78 -3.24
CA VAL A 12 9.07 -9.60 -3.86
C VAL A 12 9.73 -8.31 -3.37
N ALA A 13 10.14 -7.46 -4.31
CA ALA A 13 10.49 -6.08 -4.02
C ALA A 13 9.45 -5.14 -4.63
N ILE A 14 8.92 -4.24 -3.80
CA ILE A 14 7.87 -3.30 -4.17
C ILE A 14 8.49 -1.91 -4.22
N VAL A 15 8.46 -1.27 -5.38
CA VAL A 15 9.01 0.08 -5.57
C VAL A 15 7.90 1.11 -5.40
N GLY A 16 7.98 1.88 -4.32
CA GLY A 16 7.04 2.91 -3.89
C GLY A 16 6.09 2.44 -2.80
N CYS A 17 5.91 3.26 -1.76
CA CYS A 17 4.93 3.09 -0.69
C CYS A 17 3.69 3.99 -0.88
N GLY A 18 3.23 4.17 -2.13
CA GLY A 18 1.90 4.71 -2.39
C GLY A 18 0.79 3.70 -2.09
N ALA A 19 -0.47 4.09 -2.27
CA ALA A 19 -1.62 3.20 -2.04
C ALA A 19 -1.49 1.84 -2.77
N ALA A 20 -1.00 1.84 -4.01
CA ALA A 20 -0.77 0.62 -4.78
C ALA A 20 0.33 -0.27 -4.18
N GLY A 21 1.44 0.33 -3.72
CA GLY A 21 2.54 -0.40 -3.11
C GLY A 21 2.15 -1.00 -1.75
N VAL A 22 1.42 -0.24 -0.94
CA VAL A 22 0.84 -0.72 0.31
C VAL A 22 -0.12 -1.89 0.05
N GLN A 23 -1.00 -1.78 -0.95
CA GLN A 23 -1.89 -2.88 -1.31
C GLN A 23 -1.14 -4.13 -1.78
N ALA A 24 -0.05 -3.97 -2.55
CA ALA A 24 0.79 -5.08 -2.97
C ALA A 24 1.49 -5.75 -1.78
N ALA A 25 1.99 -4.96 -0.83
CA ALA A 25 2.63 -5.47 0.38
C ALA A 25 1.64 -6.27 1.25
N LEU A 26 0.40 -5.79 1.39
CA LEU A 26 -0.66 -6.55 2.08
C LEU A 26 -0.93 -7.91 1.43
N TYR A 27 -0.85 -8.01 0.10
CA TYR A 27 -0.96 -9.31 -0.57
C TYR A 27 0.26 -10.19 -0.35
N ALA A 28 1.48 -9.63 -0.36
CA ALA A 28 2.70 -10.37 -0.05
C ALA A 28 2.65 -10.97 1.37
N ILE A 29 2.17 -10.20 2.36
CA ILE A 29 1.91 -10.69 3.73
C ILE A 29 0.93 -11.86 3.71
N ASN A 30 -0.23 -11.71 3.05
CA ASN A 30 -1.26 -12.75 3.00
C ASN A 30 -0.78 -14.04 2.32
N MET A 31 0.14 -13.92 1.37
CA MET A 31 0.76 -15.05 0.67
C MET A 31 1.98 -15.62 1.40
N ASN A 32 2.36 -15.05 2.55
CA ASN A 32 3.54 -15.43 3.32
C ASN A 32 4.84 -15.37 2.48
N LEU A 33 4.97 -14.35 1.64
CA LEU A 33 6.16 -14.07 0.84
C LEU A 33 7.12 -13.17 1.62
N SER A 34 8.43 -13.40 1.50
CA SER A 34 9.42 -12.43 1.95
C SER A 34 9.40 -11.21 1.02
N TYR A 35 9.27 -10.02 1.59
CA TYR A 35 9.17 -8.80 0.79
C TYR A 35 9.84 -7.58 1.43
N VAL A 36 10.11 -6.60 0.59
CA VAL A 36 10.53 -5.25 0.99
C VAL A 36 9.80 -4.20 0.17
N VAL A 37 9.33 -3.13 0.81
CA VAL A 37 8.83 -1.92 0.15
C VAL A 37 9.93 -0.87 0.20
N LEU A 38 10.29 -0.29 -0.94
CA LEU A 38 11.30 0.76 -1.06
C LEU A 38 10.62 2.07 -1.43
N GLU A 39 10.68 3.06 -0.56
CA GLU A 39 10.06 4.38 -0.76
C GLU A 39 11.12 5.47 -0.68
N ARG A 40 11.18 6.32 -1.72
CA ARG A 40 12.12 7.44 -1.78
C ARG A 40 11.83 8.52 -0.74
N SER A 41 10.59 8.63 -0.28
CA SER A 41 10.16 9.64 0.68
C SER A 41 10.29 9.12 2.12
N HIS A 42 10.04 9.98 3.10
CA HIS A 42 10.13 9.65 4.52
C HIS A 42 8.85 9.00 5.10
N HIS A 43 7.78 8.87 4.31
CA HIS A 43 6.53 8.21 4.68
C HIS A 43 5.78 7.67 3.45
N CYS A 44 4.78 6.83 3.70
CA CYS A 44 3.91 6.27 2.68
C CYS A 44 2.88 7.30 2.19
N GLY A 45 2.43 7.15 0.94
CA GLY A 45 1.44 8.05 0.37
C GLY A 45 1.93 9.48 0.12
N SER A 46 3.25 9.74 0.07
CA SER A 46 3.85 11.07 -0.15
C SER A 46 3.42 11.77 -1.44
N PHE A 47 2.85 11.04 -2.41
CA PHE A 47 2.14 11.64 -3.54
C PHE A 47 1.11 12.68 -3.08
N PHE A 48 0.47 12.41 -1.94
CA PHE A 48 -0.61 13.22 -1.40
C PHE A 48 -0.16 14.54 -0.73
N ASP A 49 1.13 14.70 -0.46
CA ASP A 49 1.69 15.94 0.08
C ASP A 49 1.61 17.09 -0.91
N LYS A 50 1.70 16.75 -2.21
CA LYS A 50 1.68 17.71 -3.31
C LYS A 50 0.40 17.67 -4.12
N TYR A 51 -0.22 16.51 -4.27
CA TYR A 51 -1.37 16.31 -5.12
C TYR A 51 -2.52 15.62 -4.38
N PRO A 52 -3.77 15.97 -4.64
CA PRO A 52 -4.24 16.97 -5.58
C PRO A 52 -4.02 18.39 -5.04
N ARG A 53 -3.72 19.35 -5.92
CA ARG A 53 -3.44 20.75 -5.50
C ARG A 53 -4.62 21.42 -4.77
N ARG A 54 -5.85 20.99 -5.04
CA ARG A 54 -7.06 21.48 -4.35
C ARG A 54 -7.34 20.73 -3.03
N GLY A 55 -6.57 19.68 -2.74
CA GLY A 55 -6.63 18.87 -1.53
C GLY A 55 -7.75 17.83 -1.48
N ASP A 56 -8.74 17.89 -2.38
CA ASP A 56 -9.82 16.89 -2.45
C ASP A 56 -9.51 15.83 -3.52
N LEU A 57 -9.73 14.56 -3.17
CA LEU A 57 -9.64 13.43 -4.09
C LEU A 57 -10.75 13.50 -5.15
N ILE A 58 -10.46 13.02 -6.36
CA ILE A 58 -11.41 13.04 -7.48
C ILE A 58 -12.25 11.76 -7.60
N SER A 59 -11.88 10.70 -6.87
CA SER A 59 -12.63 9.45 -6.79
C SER A 59 -13.81 9.59 -5.83
N PHE A 60 -15.00 9.28 -6.32
CA PHE A 60 -16.21 9.34 -5.51
C PHE A 60 -16.22 8.22 -4.47
N ASN A 61 -16.68 8.52 -3.25
CA ASN A 61 -16.90 7.54 -2.19
C ASN A 61 -18.39 7.47 -1.84
N LYS A 62 -19.01 6.29 -1.99
CA LYS A 62 -20.45 6.03 -1.73
C LYS A 62 -20.63 4.82 -0.79
N PRO A 63 -20.08 4.87 0.43
CA PRO A 63 -20.01 3.71 1.31
C PRO A 63 -21.37 3.27 1.89
N ASN A 64 -22.35 4.18 1.90
CA ASN A 64 -23.70 3.97 2.40
C ASN A 64 -24.68 3.50 1.31
N THR A 65 -24.18 2.94 0.21
CA THR A 65 -25.05 2.37 -0.83
C THR A 65 -25.76 1.13 -0.23
N PRO A 66 -27.09 1.10 -0.14
CA PRO A 66 -27.79 0.00 0.51
C PRO A 66 -27.64 -1.28 -0.33
N PRO A 67 -27.40 -2.43 0.30
CA PRO A 67 -27.33 -3.70 -0.41
C PRO A 67 -28.68 -4.03 -1.05
N PRO A 68 -28.69 -4.75 -2.18
CA PRO A 68 -29.90 -4.98 -2.96
C PRO A 68 -30.87 -5.99 -2.34
N LEU A 69 -30.40 -6.83 -1.40
CA LEU A 69 -31.18 -7.90 -0.80
C LEU A 69 -30.88 -8.04 0.70
N ASP A 70 -31.93 -8.17 1.50
CA ASP A 70 -31.83 -8.35 2.96
C ASP A 70 -31.33 -9.74 3.37
N THR A 71 -31.27 -10.69 2.43
CA THR A 71 -30.81 -12.06 2.67
C THR A 71 -29.30 -12.24 2.54
N TRP A 72 -28.55 -11.20 2.13
CA TRP A 72 -27.10 -11.30 1.99
C TRP A 72 -26.43 -11.42 3.36
N ASN A 73 -25.41 -12.27 3.44
CA ASN A 73 -24.55 -12.37 4.62
C ASN A 73 -23.56 -11.20 4.69
N ASP A 74 -22.83 -11.07 5.81
CA ASP A 74 -21.94 -9.93 6.05
C ASP A 74 -20.81 -9.82 5.02
N ALA A 75 -20.25 -10.94 4.55
CA ALA A 75 -19.20 -10.94 3.53
C ALA A 75 -19.71 -10.43 2.18
N GLN A 76 -20.90 -10.86 1.75
CA GLN A 76 -21.55 -10.38 0.52
C GLN A 76 -21.89 -8.89 0.62
N ARG A 77 -22.34 -8.44 1.80
CA ARG A 77 -22.61 -7.01 2.05
C ARG A 77 -21.33 -6.19 2.04
N LEU A 78 -20.23 -6.70 2.60
CA LEU A 78 -18.93 -6.05 2.58
C LEU A 78 -18.40 -5.91 1.14
N ASP A 79 -18.40 -7.00 0.36
CA ASP A 79 -18.03 -6.98 -1.07
C ASP A 79 -18.86 -5.95 -1.86
N TYR A 80 -20.16 -5.89 -1.60
CA TYR A 80 -21.03 -4.89 -2.22
C TYR A 80 -20.59 -3.47 -1.90
N LYS A 81 -20.40 -3.15 -0.62
CA LYS A 81 -20.02 -1.82 -0.18
C LYS A 81 -18.66 -1.41 -0.76
N LEU A 82 -17.71 -2.35 -0.89
CA LEU A 82 -16.39 -2.11 -1.48
C LEU A 82 -16.46 -1.66 -2.95
N LYS A 83 -17.48 -2.07 -3.72
CA LYS A 83 -17.67 -1.60 -5.12
C LYS A 83 -17.93 -0.10 -5.21
N PHE A 84 -18.44 0.49 -4.14
CA PHE A 84 -18.77 1.91 -4.04
C PHE A 84 -17.79 2.68 -3.15
N ASP A 85 -16.81 1.98 -2.58
CA ASP A 85 -15.75 2.50 -1.74
C ASP A 85 -14.45 2.47 -2.53
N TRP A 86 -14.10 3.61 -3.12
CA TRP A 86 -12.99 3.69 -4.06
C TRP A 86 -11.63 3.92 -3.38
N HIS A 87 -11.57 3.78 -2.05
CA HIS A 87 -10.40 4.13 -1.26
C HIS A 87 -9.96 3.04 -0.28
N SER A 88 -10.89 2.22 0.24
CA SER A 88 -10.51 1.12 1.13
C SER A 88 -9.56 0.12 0.47
N MET A 89 -8.56 -0.33 1.23
CA MET A 89 -7.70 -1.44 0.84
C MET A 89 -8.53 -2.73 0.75
N LEU A 90 -8.23 -3.55 -0.25
CA LEU A 90 -8.98 -4.77 -0.58
C LEU A 90 -8.72 -5.92 0.42
N ASN A 91 -7.69 -5.78 1.27
CA ASN A 91 -7.40 -6.71 2.37
C ASN A 91 -8.39 -6.55 3.54
N THR A 92 -9.19 -5.49 3.56
CA THR A 92 -10.12 -5.20 4.65
C THR A 92 -11.13 -6.34 4.88
N ASN A 93 -10.92 -7.11 5.95
CA ASN A 93 -11.74 -8.29 6.30
C ASN A 93 -12.92 -7.96 7.23
N ASN A 94 -13.05 -6.71 7.67
CA ASN A 94 -14.11 -6.24 8.56
C ASN A 94 -14.56 -4.82 8.17
N ASP A 95 -15.74 -4.38 8.61
CA ASP A 95 -16.26 -3.05 8.23
C ASP A 95 -15.49 -1.90 8.91
N THR A 96 -14.77 -2.19 9.99
CA THR A 96 -14.07 -1.19 10.83
C THR A 96 -12.74 -0.70 10.24
N ASP A 97 -12.08 -1.53 9.43
CA ASP A 97 -10.78 -1.21 8.82
C ASP A 97 -10.89 -0.44 7.49
N ARG A 98 -12.10 -0.03 7.13
CA ARG A 98 -12.38 0.64 5.86
C ARG A 98 -12.18 2.15 5.92
N PHE A 99 -11.79 2.74 4.81
CA PHE A 99 -11.64 4.18 4.65
C PHE A 99 -12.86 5.03 5.09
N PRO A 100 -14.12 4.61 4.89
CA PRO A 100 -15.30 5.34 5.33
C PRO A 100 -15.43 5.54 6.85
N THR A 101 -14.70 4.78 7.67
CA THR A 101 -14.64 5.02 9.12
C THR A 101 -13.89 6.32 9.45
N TYR A 102 -13.08 6.83 8.52
CA TYR A 102 -12.35 8.10 8.64
C TYR A 102 -13.16 9.28 8.13
N THR A 103 -14.00 9.08 7.11
CA THR A 103 -14.81 10.16 6.50
C THR A 103 -15.93 9.60 5.64
N ASN A 104 -17.08 10.29 5.66
CA ASN A 104 -18.23 10.00 4.81
C ASN A 104 -18.38 10.99 3.64
N LYS A 105 -17.37 11.84 3.39
CA LYS A 105 -17.41 12.81 2.29
C LYS A 105 -17.39 12.11 0.94
N PHE A 106 -18.20 12.61 0.02
CA PHE A 106 -18.26 12.12 -1.35
C PHE A 106 -16.94 12.30 -2.11
N TYR A 107 -16.28 13.44 -1.91
CA TYR A 107 -14.90 13.73 -2.34
C TYR A 107 -14.06 13.99 -1.08
N PRO A 108 -13.37 12.95 -0.57
CA PRO A 108 -12.56 13.06 0.64
C PRO A 108 -11.37 14.00 0.47
N ARG A 109 -10.86 14.54 1.59
CA ARG A 109 -9.55 15.21 1.61
C ARG A 109 -8.45 14.17 1.42
N ALA A 110 -7.44 14.48 0.62
CA ALA A 110 -6.28 13.62 0.41
C ALA A 110 -5.53 13.33 1.71
N GLU A 111 -5.40 14.31 2.60
CA GLU A 111 -4.80 14.16 3.93
C GLU A 111 -5.47 13.05 4.76
N VAL A 112 -6.80 12.88 4.62
CA VAL A 112 -7.53 11.80 5.32
C VAL A 112 -7.16 10.43 4.74
N PHE A 113 -6.93 10.36 3.44
CA PHE A 113 -6.48 9.14 2.78
C PHE A 113 -5.02 8.81 3.10
N THR A 114 -4.13 9.80 3.21
CA THR A 114 -2.77 9.59 3.72
C THR A 114 -2.81 9.01 5.13
N LYS A 115 -3.60 9.60 6.03
CA LYS A 115 -3.77 9.04 7.39
C LYS A 115 -4.28 7.60 7.37
N TYR A 116 -5.25 7.29 6.51
CA TYR A 116 -5.74 5.92 6.36
C TYR A 116 -4.63 4.96 5.91
N ILE A 117 -3.80 5.36 4.95
CA ILE A 117 -2.66 4.56 4.50
C ILE A 117 -1.68 4.33 5.64
N ASP A 118 -1.33 5.37 6.40
CA ASP A 118 -0.40 5.26 7.53
C ASP A 118 -0.92 4.28 8.60
N ASP A 119 -2.19 4.39 8.98
CA ASP A 119 -2.79 3.49 9.96
C ASP A 119 -2.85 2.03 9.44
N VAL A 120 -3.00 1.82 8.12
CA VAL A 120 -2.92 0.48 7.49
C VAL A 120 -1.50 -0.07 7.53
N VAL A 121 -0.50 0.76 7.20
CA VAL A 121 0.92 0.41 7.24
C VAL A 121 1.33 -0.01 8.66
N GLU A 122 0.96 0.79 9.66
CA GLU A 122 1.27 0.54 11.08
C GLU A 122 0.58 -0.74 11.57
N ARG A 123 -0.74 -0.87 11.36
CA ARG A 123 -1.53 -2.02 11.82
C ARG A 123 -1.02 -3.36 11.29
N ASN A 124 -0.51 -3.37 10.06
CA ASN A 124 -0.03 -4.58 9.41
C ASN A 124 1.49 -4.77 9.52
N GLY A 125 2.21 -3.83 10.16
CA GLY A 125 3.65 -3.91 10.36
C GLY A 125 4.44 -4.03 9.04
N LEU A 126 4.09 -3.21 8.04
CA LEU A 126 4.70 -3.30 6.71
C LEU A 126 6.21 -3.08 6.77
N ASN A 127 6.97 -3.96 6.10
CA ASN A 127 8.41 -3.83 5.94
C ASN A 127 8.76 -2.80 4.87
N ALA A 128 8.69 -1.51 5.23
CA ALA A 128 9.02 -0.39 4.36
C ALA A 128 10.35 0.27 4.75
N VAL A 129 11.24 0.42 3.77
CA VAL A 129 12.48 1.20 3.88
C VAL A 129 12.25 2.55 3.21
N PHE A 130 12.35 3.61 4.01
CA PHE A 130 12.15 4.99 3.60
C PHE A 130 13.47 5.67 3.22
N ASN A 131 13.37 6.79 2.51
CA ASN A 131 14.51 7.50 1.92
C ASN A 131 15.36 6.59 1.02
N ALA A 132 14.71 5.61 0.38
CA ALA A 132 15.32 4.61 -0.48
C ALA A 132 14.92 4.88 -1.93
N SER A 133 15.75 5.63 -2.66
CA SER A 133 15.51 5.91 -4.08
C SER A 133 16.00 4.74 -4.94
N VAL A 134 15.09 4.09 -5.64
CA VAL A 134 15.44 3.01 -6.59
C VAL A 134 15.96 3.64 -7.89
N GLU A 135 17.25 3.44 -8.16
CA GLU A 135 17.94 4.01 -9.32
C GLU A 135 17.86 3.09 -10.54
N CYS A 136 18.02 1.78 -10.33
CA CYS A 136 17.94 0.81 -11.41
C CYS A 136 17.50 -0.57 -10.93
N VAL A 137 16.88 -1.29 -11.87
CA VAL A 137 16.56 -2.72 -11.75
C VAL A 137 17.27 -3.43 -12.89
N SER A 138 18.06 -4.45 -12.57
CA SER A 138 18.86 -5.19 -13.55
C SER A 138 18.66 -6.69 -13.43
N ASP A 139 18.82 -7.41 -14.54
CA ASP A 139 19.00 -8.85 -14.50
C ASP A 139 20.37 -9.18 -13.90
N VAL A 140 20.40 -10.03 -12.89
CA VAL A 140 21.62 -10.55 -12.28
C VAL A 140 21.60 -12.05 -12.41
N ARG A 141 22.72 -12.61 -12.87
CA ARG A 141 22.97 -14.04 -12.90
C ARG A 141 24.19 -14.30 -12.04
N ASP A 142 24.01 -15.01 -10.95
CA ASP A 142 25.13 -15.47 -10.14
C ASP A 142 25.07 -16.99 -9.93
N GLY A 143 26.20 -17.54 -9.48
CA GLY A 143 26.27 -18.97 -9.14
C GLY A 143 25.71 -19.30 -7.75
N ARG A 144 25.25 -18.32 -6.97
CA ARG A 144 24.90 -18.47 -5.54
C ARG A 144 23.39 -18.59 -5.34
N TRP A 145 22.63 -17.70 -5.95
CA TRP A 145 21.18 -17.55 -5.89
C TRP A 145 20.50 -17.80 -7.24
N GLY A 146 21.27 -17.85 -8.33
CA GLY A 146 20.75 -18.10 -9.68
C GLY A 146 20.40 -16.80 -10.42
N ASP A 147 19.32 -16.82 -11.20
CA ASP A 147 18.83 -15.67 -11.95
C ASP A 147 17.83 -14.87 -11.10
N TYR A 148 18.12 -13.59 -10.83
CA TYR A 148 17.25 -12.70 -10.06
C TYR A 148 17.31 -11.25 -10.56
N ARG A 149 16.46 -10.39 -9.97
CA ARG A 149 16.46 -8.94 -10.22
C ARG A 149 17.27 -8.24 -9.13
N GLY A 150 18.37 -7.61 -9.51
CA GLY A 150 19.13 -6.71 -8.64
C GLY A 150 18.48 -5.34 -8.60
N ILE A 151 18.39 -4.75 -7.41
CA ILE A 151 17.85 -3.40 -7.22
C ILE A 151 18.94 -2.53 -6.61
N LYS A 152 19.34 -1.48 -7.33
CA LYS A 152 20.25 -0.47 -6.80
C LYS A 152 19.43 0.63 -6.13
N VAL A 153 19.72 0.86 -4.85
CA VAL A 153 19.09 1.91 -4.05
C VAL A 153 20.15 2.96 -3.68
N SER A 154 19.77 4.23 -3.73
CA SER A 154 20.54 5.35 -3.20
C SER A 154 19.84 5.92 -1.96
N ASP A 155 20.64 6.48 -1.05
CA ASP A 155 20.14 7.17 0.15
C ASP A 155 19.77 8.65 -0.13
N GLU A 156 19.73 9.06 -1.41
CA GLU A 156 19.42 10.44 -1.81
C GLU A 156 17.92 10.61 -2.04
N ALA A 157 17.25 11.32 -1.12
CA ALA A 157 15.85 11.77 -1.24
C ALA A 157 15.76 13.21 -1.76
#